data_AF-A0A2S2NTX8-F1
#
_entry.id   AF-A0A2S2NTX8-F1
#
_cell.length_a   1.000
_cell.length_b   1.000
_cell.length_c   1.000
_cell.angle_alpha   90.00
_cell.angle_beta   90.00
_cell.angle_gamma   90.00
#
_symmetry.space_group_name_H-M   'P 1'
#
loop_
_entity.id
_entity.type
_entity.pdbx_description
1 polymer ?
#
loop_
_entity_poly.entity_id
_entity_poly.type
_entity_poly.pdbx_seq_one_letter_code
_entity_poly.pdbx_strand_id
1 'polypeptide(L)'
;MAEMEMRVDHLTRLYELKDKDVQELIKHFSSVLKTIVKSLNVSVSEDIESLMIAYNKSVEMVRSPMAHFDVYTFLPHLRSHENYLRPLILHSGGRNAVSMVFGVPTVRRQQQTYLIQTLINIVSNMNQTEQKDSLIVVMIGEIDQQYTQQV
;
A
#
# COMPACT_ATOMS: atom_id res chain seq x y z
N MET A 1 0.07 -17.46 22.85
CA MET A 1 -1.21 -16.72 22.83
C MET A 1 -1.08 -15.42 23.62
N ALA A 2 -0.71 -15.46 24.91
CA ALA A 2 -0.50 -14.27 25.74
C ALA A 2 0.54 -13.24 25.21
N GLU A 3 1.63 -13.69 24.60
CA GLU A 3 2.64 -12.78 24.02
C GLU A 3 2.11 -11.99 22.81
N MET A 4 1.23 -12.61 22.02
CA MET A 4 0.62 -11.99 20.86
C MET A 4 -0.42 -10.95 21.28
N GLU A 5 -1.20 -11.24 22.31
CA GLU A 5 -2.14 -10.28 22.91
C GLU A 5 -1.43 -9.06 23.49
N MET A 6 -0.31 -9.25 24.21
CA MET A 6 0.49 -8.12 24.71
C MET A 6 1.06 -7.26 23.58
N ARG A 7 1.50 -7.84 22.47
CA ARG A 7 2.01 -7.07 21.33
C ARG A 7 0.90 -6.30 20.61
N VAL A 8 -0.28 -6.88 20.47
CA VAL A 8 -1.45 -6.18 19.91
C VAL A 8 -1.84 -5.01 20.81
N ASP A 9 -1.93 -5.22 22.13
CA ASP A 9 -2.27 -4.16 23.07
C ASP A 9 -1.23 -3.03 23.09
N HIS A 10 0.05 -3.37 23.01
CA HIS A 10 1.14 -2.38 22.89
C HIS A 10 1.04 -1.56 21.59
N LEU A 11 0.76 -2.22 20.46
CA LEU A 11 0.57 -1.53 19.18
C LEU A 11 -0.64 -0.60 19.23
N THR A 12 -1.77 -1.05 19.78
CA THR A 12 -2.97 -0.22 19.96
C THR A 12 -2.64 1.03 20.77
N ARG A 13 -1.92 0.90 21.89
CA ARG A 13 -1.50 2.05 22.70
C ARG A 13 -0.59 3.01 21.95
N LEU A 14 0.35 2.52 21.15
CA LEU A 14 1.21 3.37 20.32
C LEU A 14 0.39 4.16 19.28
N TYR A 15 -0.63 3.54 18.70
CA TYR A 15 -1.52 4.23 17.76
C TYR A 15 -2.37 5.30 18.45
N GLU A 16 -2.91 5.01 19.64
CA GLU A 16 -3.65 5.99 20.44
C GLU A 16 -2.79 7.19 20.83
N LEU A 17 -1.52 6.97 21.19
CA LEU A 17 -0.58 8.04 21.50
C LEU A 17 -0.31 8.92 20.28
N LYS A 18 -0.01 8.31 19.13
CA LYS A 18 0.23 9.05 17.89
C LYS A 18 -0.99 9.87 17.45
N ASP A 19 -2.21 9.36 17.62
CA ASP A 19 -3.42 10.11 17.30
C ASP A 19 -3.59 11.31 18.23
N LYS A 20 -3.32 11.15 19.54
CA LYS A 20 -3.32 12.27 20.49
C LYS A 20 -2.32 13.36 20.12
N ASP A 21 -1.10 13.00 19.72
CA ASP A 21 -0.08 13.97 19.30
C ASP A 21 -0.53 14.79 18.09
N VAL A 22 -1.17 14.15 17.11
CA VAL A 22 -1.73 14.82 15.93
C VAL A 22 -2.85 15.78 16.33
N GLN A 23 -3.75 15.37 17.24
CA GLN A 23 -4.82 16.23 17.74
C GLN A 23 -4.28 17.44 18.50
N GLU A 24 -3.25 17.23 19.32
CA GLU A 24 -2.58 18.31 20.05
C GLU A 24 -1.91 19.31 19.09
N LEU A 25 -1.23 18.82 18.05
CA LEU A 25 -0.63 19.67 17.01
C LEU A 25 -1.68 20.49 16.26
N ILE A 26 -2.81 19.88 15.87
CA ILE A 26 -3.92 20.58 15.20
C ILE A 26 -4.50 21.67 16.10
N LYS A 27 -4.67 21.38 17.39
CA LYS A 27 -5.16 22.34 18.38
C LYS A 27 -4.20 23.52 18.53
N HIS A 28 -2.90 23.25 18.66
CA HIS A 28 -1.87 24.29 18.73
C HIS A 28 -1.86 25.16 17.47
N PHE A 29 -1.87 24.56 16.29
CA PHE A 29 -1.92 25.28 15.02
C PHE A 29 -3.18 26.15 14.91
N SER A 30 -4.34 25.60 15.24
CA SER A 30 -5.62 26.33 15.20
C SER A 30 -5.61 27.53 16.16
N SER A 31 -5.01 27.39 17.34
CA SER A 31 -4.87 28.50 18.29
C SER A 31 -3.92 29.60 17.77
N VAL A 32 -2.80 29.21 17.15
CA VAL A 32 -1.86 30.16 16.54
C VAL A 32 -2.55 30.92 15.40
N LEU A 33 -3.24 30.20 14.52
CA LEU A 33 -3.99 30.78 13.41
C LEU A 33 -5.03 31.80 13.89
N LYS A 34 -5.83 31.43 14.91
CA LYS A 34 -6.84 32.32 15.51
C LYS A 34 -6.21 33.59 16.12
N THR A 35 -5.01 33.47 16.69
CA THR A 35 -4.26 34.59 17.25
C THR A 35 -3.77 35.54 16.15
N ILE A 36 -3.21 34.99 15.07
CA ILE A 36 -2.75 35.75 13.90
C ILE A 36 -3.90 36.51 13.27
N VAL A 37 -5.00 35.82 12.97
CA VAL A 37 -6.24 36.41 12.44
C VAL A 37 -6.71 37.60 13.28
N LYS A 38 -6.79 37.41 14.60
CA LYS A 38 -7.22 38.46 15.53
C LYS A 38 -6.27 39.66 15.53
N SER A 39 -4.95 39.39 15.46
CA SER A 39 -3.93 40.44 15.43
C SER A 39 -3.93 41.26 14.14
N LEU A 40 -4.35 40.66 13.02
CA LEU A 40 -4.47 41.32 11.73
C LEU A 40 -5.80 42.09 11.58
N ASN A 41 -6.71 42.01 12.56
CA ASN A 41 -8.08 42.54 12.51
C ASN A 41 -8.83 42.15 11.23
N VAL A 42 -8.49 40.99 10.67
CA VAL A 42 -9.15 40.43 9.49
C VAL A 42 -10.29 39.56 9.99
N SER A 43 -11.52 39.85 9.55
CA SER A 43 -12.64 38.93 9.75
C SER A 43 -12.35 37.64 8.98
N VAL A 44 -12.27 36.53 9.68
CA VAL A 44 -12.34 35.21 9.05
C VAL A 44 -13.71 35.13 8.42
N SER A 45 -13.79 35.11 7.10
CA SER A 45 -15.07 34.87 6.42
C SER A 45 -15.66 33.56 6.95
N GLU A 46 -16.98 33.46 7.12
CA GLU A 46 -17.68 32.21 7.46
C GLU A 46 -17.25 31.04 6.55
N ASP A 47 -16.78 31.37 5.35
CA ASP A 47 -16.19 30.45 4.38
C ASP A 47 -14.96 29.71 4.90
N ILE A 48 -14.07 30.35 5.66
CA ILE A 48 -12.84 29.73 6.18
C ILE A 48 -13.17 28.80 7.36
N GLU A 49 -14.12 29.17 8.21
CA GLU A 49 -14.60 28.29 9.28
C GLU A 49 -15.31 27.06 8.71
N SER A 50 -16.12 27.28 7.68
CA SER A 50 -16.71 26.21 6.86
C SER A 50 -15.65 25.36 6.16
N LEU A 51 -14.55 25.96 5.70
CA LEU A 51 -13.42 25.24 5.10
C LEU A 51 -12.67 24.39 6.11
N MET A 52 -12.50 24.86 7.35
CA MET A 52 -11.87 24.09 8.43
C MET A 52 -12.75 22.91 8.85
N ILE A 53 -14.07 23.11 8.93
CA ILE A 53 -15.04 22.04 9.19
C ILE A 53 -15.05 21.03 8.03
N ALA A 54 -15.06 21.50 6.78
CA ALA A 54 -14.99 20.66 5.59
C ALA A 54 -13.65 19.93 5.48
N TYR A 55 -12.55 20.56 5.88
CA TYR A 55 -11.23 19.95 5.95
C TYR A 55 -11.20 18.86 7.02
N ASN A 56 -11.65 19.13 8.24
CA ASN A 56 -11.69 18.11 9.30
C ASN A 56 -12.60 16.94 8.92
N LYS A 57 -13.78 17.21 8.34
CA LYS A 57 -14.69 16.19 7.82
C LYS A 57 -14.09 15.40 6.66
N SER A 58 -13.32 16.06 5.78
CA SER A 58 -12.63 15.37 4.69
C SER A 58 -11.40 14.60 5.17
N VAL A 59 -10.68 15.06 6.19
CA VAL A 59 -9.60 14.30 6.85
C VAL A 59 -10.15 13.06 7.54
N GLU A 60 -11.31 13.15 8.21
CA GLU A 60 -12.02 11.99 8.75
C GLU A 60 -12.51 11.03 7.66
N MET A 61 -12.94 11.55 6.49
CA MET A 61 -13.42 10.76 5.36
C MET A 61 -12.28 10.16 4.51
N VAL A 62 -11.12 10.82 4.45
CA VAL A 62 -9.86 10.37 3.81
C VAL A 62 -9.13 9.36 4.72
N ARG A 63 -9.31 9.44 6.04
CA ARG A 63 -9.15 8.33 6.97
C ARG A 63 -10.26 7.28 6.75
N SER A 64 -10.41 6.83 5.50
CA SER A 64 -11.10 5.60 5.17
C SER A 64 -10.63 4.52 6.16
N PRO A 65 -11.50 3.61 6.63
CA PRO A 65 -11.08 2.45 7.41
C PRO A 65 -9.91 1.69 6.74
N MET A 66 -9.71 1.86 5.43
CA MET A 66 -8.61 1.32 4.64
C MET A 66 -7.29 2.12 4.65
N ALA A 67 -7.28 3.39 5.08
CA ALA A 67 -6.08 4.22 5.15
C ALA A 67 -5.04 3.73 6.18
N HIS A 68 -5.43 2.78 7.05
CA HIS A 68 -4.55 2.10 8.01
C HIS A 68 -4.12 0.69 7.57
N PHE A 69 -4.53 0.24 6.39
CA PHE A 69 -4.11 -1.04 5.85
C PHE A 69 -2.94 -0.86 4.88
N ASP A 70 -1.75 -0.74 5.47
CA ASP A 70 -0.48 -0.94 4.79
C ASP A 70 -0.38 -2.40 4.27
N VAL A 71 0.43 -2.67 3.24
CA VAL A 71 0.81 -4.03 2.82
C VAL A 71 1.22 -4.90 4.01
N TYR A 72 1.87 -4.33 5.03
CA TYR A 72 2.27 -5.03 6.25
C TYR A 72 1.13 -5.32 7.22
N THR A 73 -0.03 -4.68 7.06
CA THR A 73 -1.23 -5.03 7.84
C THR A 73 -1.75 -6.40 7.40
N PHE A 74 -1.70 -6.71 6.10
CA PHE A 74 -2.11 -8.01 5.56
C PHE A 74 -0.96 -9.02 5.45
N LEU A 75 0.28 -8.54 5.28
CA LEU A 75 1.48 -9.35 5.14
C LEU A 75 2.50 -9.01 6.25
N PRO A 76 2.16 -9.24 7.53
CA PRO A 76 2.99 -8.80 8.66
C PRO A 76 4.37 -9.47 8.72
N HIS A 77 4.51 -10.65 8.13
CA HIS A 77 5.78 -11.38 8.03
C HIS A 77 6.83 -10.67 7.16
N LEU A 78 6.40 -9.72 6.32
CA LEU A 78 7.28 -8.94 5.45
C LEU A 78 7.95 -7.76 6.17
N ARG A 79 7.51 -7.38 7.38
CA ARG A 79 8.13 -6.27 8.13
C ARG A 79 9.61 -6.51 8.45
N SER A 80 9.99 -7.77 8.67
CA SER A 80 11.39 -8.16 8.89
C SER A 80 12.12 -8.59 7.61
N HIS A 81 11.42 -8.59 6.48
CA HIS A 81 11.91 -9.10 5.20
C HIS A 81 11.44 -8.22 4.03
N GLU A 82 11.72 -6.92 4.08
CA GLU A 82 11.28 -5.96 3.04
C GLU A 82 11.73 -6.37 1.62
N ASN A 83 12.85 -7.08 1.53
CA ASN A 83 13.39 -7.59 0.27
C ASN A 83 12.51 -8.67 -0.39
N TYR A 84 11.59 -9.31 0.34
CA TYR A 84 10.71 -10.35 -0.21
C TYR A 84 9.61 -9.78 -1.11
N LEU A 85 9.37 -8.46 -1.06
CA LEU A 85 8.51 -7.77 -2.02
C LEU A 85 9.22 -7.45 -3.34
N ARG A 86 10.52 -7.72 -3.44
CA ARG A 86 11.30 -7.51 -4.67
C ARG A 86 11.33 -8.81 -5.47
N PRO A 87 11.01 -8.76 -6.77
CA PRO A 87 11.11 -9.95 -7.60
C PRO A 87 12.57 -10.39 -7.70
N LEU A 88 12.80 -11.72 -7.68
CA LEU A 88 14.13 -12.30 -7.86
C LEU A 88 14.72 -11.96 -9.24
N ILE A 89 13.86 -11.94 -10.26
CA ILE A 89 14.20 -11.57 -11.63
C ILE A 89 13.25 -10.46 -12.07
N LEU A 90 13.80 -9.32 -12.47
CA LEU A 90 13.03 -8.19 -12.99
C LEU A 90 13.41 -7.92 -14.44
N HIS A 91 12.49 -8.20 -15.36
CA HIS A 91 12.61 -7.82 -16.76
C HIS A 91 11.39 -7.01 -17.21
N SER A 92 11.26 -5.78 -16.73
CA SER A 92 10.16 -4.89 -17.11
C SER A 92 10.42 -4.15 -18.42
N GLY A 93 11.66 -4.10 -18.92
CA GLY A 93 12.02 -3.27 -20.08
C GLY A 93 11.84 -1.77 -19.84
N GLY A 94 11.93 -1.33 -18.58
CA GLY A 94 11.68 0.07 -18.18
C GLY A 94 10.21 0.44 -18.05
N ARG A 95 9.28 -0.48 -18.29
CA ARG A 95 7.84 -0.25 -18.12
C ARG A 95 7.50 -0.01 -16.65
N ASN A 96 6.74 1.05 -16.42
CA ASN A 96 6.19 1.48 -15.14
C ASN A 96 4.78 2.07 -15.37
N ALA A 97 3.99 2.21 -14.31
CA ALA A 97 2.64 2.80 -14.36
C ALA A 97 1.69 2.16 -15.39
N VAL A 98 1.77 0.83 -15.56
CA VAL A 98 0.86 0.08 -16.43
C VAL A 98 -0.55 0.03 -15.85
N SER A 99 -1.57 -0.05 -16.72
CA SER A 99 -2.97 -0.17 -16.29
C SER A 99 -3.33 -1.56 -15.77
N MET A 100 -2.60 -2.60 -16.18
CA MET A 100 -2.91 -3.99 -15.82
C MET A 100 -1.66 -4.79 -15.43
N VAL A 101 -1.81 -5.64 -14.40
CA VAL A 101 -0.79 -6.60 -13.97
C VAL A 101 -1.40 -8.00 -13.89
N PHE A 102 -0.77 -8.96 -14.58
CA PHE A 102 -1.14 -10.37 -14.54
C PHE A 102 -0.31 -11.11 -13.49
N GLY A 103 -0.95 -11.59 -12.43
CA GLY A 103 -0.32 -12.50 -11.46
C GLY A 103 -0.44 -13.95 -11.92
N VAL A 104 0.68 -14.62 -12.18
CA VAL A 104 0.72 -16.03 -12.62
C VAL A 104 1.39 -16.88 -11.54
N PRO A 105 0.63 -17.58 -10.68
CA PRO A 105 1.20 -18.51 -9.72
C PRO A 105 1.59 -19.82 -10.41
N THR A 106 2.73 -20.39 -10.03
CA THR A 106 3.19 -21.70 -10.50
C THR A 106 3.80 -22.50 -9.35
N VAL A 107 3.70 -23.81 -9.45
CA VAL A 107 4.34 -24.80 -8.56
C VAL A 107 4.79 -25.97 -9.41
N ARG A 108 5.73 -26.79 -8.92
CA ARG A 108 6.14 -28.00 -9.62
C ARG A 108 4.96 -28.92 -9.90
N ARG A 109 4.91 -29.46 -11.12
CA ARG A 109 3.96 -30.50 -11.53
C ARG A 109 4.72 -31.67 -12.13
N GLN A 110 4.28 -32.89 -11.81
CA GLN A 110 4.98 -34.11 -12.23
C GLN A 110 4.86 -34.39 -13.73
N GLN A 111 3.74 -34.00 -14.35
CA GLN A 111 3.48 -34.34 -15.75
C GLN A 111 3.89 -33.24 -16.73
N GLN A 112 3.43 -32.00 -16.53
CA GLN A 112 3.75 -30.89 -17.42
C GLN A 112 3.72 -29.56 -16.69
N THR A 113 4.73 -28.72 -16.95
CA THR A 113 4.75 -27.33 -16.49
C THR A 113 3.91 -26.48 -17.43
N TYR A 114 2.87 -25.82 -16.89
CA TYR A 114 1.98 -24.98 -17.69
C TYR A 114 2.49 -23.54 -17.86
N LEU A 115 3.53 -23.13 -17.11
CA LEU A 115 3.97 -21.74 -17.06
C LEU A 115 4.26 -21.16 -18.45
N ILE A 116 5.14 -21.81 -19.22
CA ILE A 116 5.54 -21.30 -20.54
C ILE A 116 4.35 -21.21 -21.49
N GLN A 117 3.49 -22.23 -21.53
CA GLN A 117 2.31 -22.21 -22.39
C GLN A 117 1.31 -21.12 -21.96
N THR A 118 1.12 -20.93 -20.66
CA THR A 118 0.28 -19.85 -20.13
C THR A 118 0.83 -18.47 -20.51
N LEU A 119 2.15 -18.25 -20.37
CA LEU A 119 2.78 -16.99 -20.76
C LEU A 119 2.64 -16.71 -22.25
N ILE A 120 2.87 -17.74 -23.10
CA ILE A 120 2.68 -17.65 -24.54
C ILE A 120 1.23 -17.27 -24.85
N ASN A 121 0.26 -17.96 -24.25
CA ASN A 121 -1.16 -17.72 -24.49
C ASN A 121 -1.57 -16.30 -24.06
N ILE A 122 -1.08 -15.81 -22.91
CA ILE A 122 -1.37 -14.45 -22.45
C ILE A 122 -0.85 -13.44 -23.48
N VAL A 123 0.43 -13.52 -23.85
CA VAL A 123 1.07 -12.54 -24.74
C VAL A 123 0.51 -12.62 -26.16
N SER A 124 0.22 -13.82 -26.68
CA SER A 124 -0.29 -14.00 -28.04
C SER A 124 -1.70 -13.46 -28.23
N ASN A 125 -2.48 -13.36 -27.16
CA ASN A 125 -3.83 -12.80 -27.19
C ASN A 125 -3.87 -11.29 -26.91
N MET A 126 -2.72 -10.66 -26.65
CA MET A 126 -2.63 -9.22 -26.48
C MET A 126 -2.28 -8.51 -27.78
N ASN A 127 -2.94 -7.38 -28.03
CA ASN A 127 -2.52 -6.44 -29.05
C ASN A 127 -1.29 -5.62 -28.60
N GLN A 128 -0.67 -4.88 -29.51
CA GLN A 128 0.57 -4.13 -29.21
C GLN A 128 0.40 -3.08 -28.10
N THR A 129 -0.78 -2.48 -27.97
CA THR A 129 -1.06 -1.48 -26.93
C THR A 129 -1.11 -2.17 -25.57
N GLU A 130 -1.83 -3.29 -25.47
CA GLU A 130 -1.92 -4.09 -24.24
C GLU A 130 -0.56 -4.64 -23.81
N GLN A 131 0.27 -5.11 -24.75
CA GLN A 131 1.63 -5.60 -24.43
C GLN A 131 2.55 -4.49 -23.90
N LYS A 132 2.30 -3.23 -24.28
CA LYS A 132 3.06 -2.07 -23.78
C LYS A 132 2.53 -1.57 -22.44
N ASP A 133 1.24 -1.76 -22.18
CA ASP A 133 0.53 -1.31 -20.98
C ASP A 133 0.18 -2.45 -20.01
N SER A 134 1.02 -3.48 -19.94
CA SER A 134 0.87 -4.57 -18.99
C SER A 134 2.20 -5.09 -18.44
N LEU A 135 2.13 -5.67 -17.24
CA LEU A 135 3.21 -6.46 -16.64
C LEU A 135 2.71 -7.84 -16.27
N ILE A 136 3.58 -8.85 -16.38
CA ILE A 136 3.31 -10.21 -15.91
C ILE A 136 4.24 -10.47 -14.73
N VAL A 137 3.67 -10.82 -13.58
CA VAL A 137 4.38 -11.17 -12.35
C VAL A 137 4.17 -12.65 -12.09
N VAL A 138 5.24 -13.43 -12.13
CA VAL A 138 5.20 -14.87 -11.88
C VAL A 138 5.59 -15.15 -10.44
N MET A 139 4.72 -15.82 -9.69
CA MET A 139 5.03 -16.31 -8.34
C MET A 139 5.36 -17.80 -8.40
N ILE A 140 6.56 -18.17 -7.98
CA ILE A 140 7.00 -19.57 -7.90
C ILE A 140 6.81 -20.04 -6.46
N GLY A 141 5.79 -20.85 -6.22
CA GLY A 141 5.49 -21.43 -4.91
C GLY A 141 6.28 -22.71 -4.60
N GLU A 142 7.35 -23.00 -5.36
CA GLU A 142 8.20 -24.16 -5.16
C GLU A 142 9.36 -23.84 -4.20
N ILE A 143 9.57 -24.71 -3.22
CA ILE A 143 10.58 -24.55 -2.17
C ILE A 143 11.91 -25.23 -2.53
N ASP A 144 11.89 -26.18 -3.47
CA ASP A 144 13.10 -26.82 -4.00
C ASP A 144 13.86 -25.86 -4.93
N GLN A 145 14.94 -25.26 -4.40
CA GLN A 145 15.77 -24.32 -5.15
C GLN A 145 16.44 -24.95 -6.39
N GLN A 146 16.79 -26.25 -6.34
CA GLN A 146 17.41 -26.92 -7.48
C GLN A 146 16.44 -27.03 -8.65
N TYR A 147 15.17 -27.24 -8.35
CA TYR A 147 14.11 -27.24 -9.36
C TYR A 147 13.79 -25.83 -9.84
N THR A 148 13.62 -24.87 -8.93
CA THR A 148 13.24 -23.49 -9.27
C THR A 148 14.24 -22.79 -10.20
N GLN A 149 15.53 -23.10 -10.12
CA GLN A 149 16.55 -22.56 -11.03
C GLN A 149 16.45 -23.12 -12.47
N GLN A 150 15.66 -24.16 -12.71
CA GLN A 150 15.46 -24.79 -14.01
C GLN A 150 14.18 -24.32 -14.73
N VAL A 151 13.35 -23.50 -14.06
CA VAL A 151 12.05 -23.01 -14.55
C VAL A 151 12.17 -21.64 -15.18
#